data_AF-A0A846E9V6-F1
#
_entry.id   AF-A0A846E9V6-F1
#
_cell.length_a   1.000
_cell.length_b   1.000
_cell.length_c   1.000
_cell.angle_alpha   90.00
_cell.angle_beta   90.00
_cell.angle_gamma   90.00
#
_symmetry.space_group_name_H-M   'P 1'
#
loop_
_entity.id
_entity.type
_entity.pdbx_description
1 polymer ?
#
loop_
_entity_poly.entity_id
_entity_poly.type
_entity_poly.pdbx_seq_one_letter_code
_entity_poly.pdbx_strand_id
1 'polypeptide(L)'
;MKPLWKSLRYLVWLAPTLIVAGLTAGIISAAWIPLPLALILGGLAILSVWLVYQISTLQRFWKQRSTEAGTNALISTLSVILILGLINFLGVRYLARFDLTETQIFTLAPQTQEILRTLDRPVKAFIFTSQA
;
A
#
# COMPACT_ATOMS: atom_id res chain seq x y z
N MET A 1 -28.47 -39.65 -1.51
CA MET A 1 -28.69 -38.37 -0.78
C MET A 1 -27.88 -37.29 -1.48
N LYS A 2 -28.53 -36.29 -2.09
CA LYS A 2 -27.84 -35.24 -2.89
C LYS A 2 -27.06 -34.31 -1.94
N PRO A 3 -25.83 -33.89 -2.26
CA PRO A 3 -25.01 -33.15 -1.32
C PRO A 3 -25.61 -31.75 -1.06
N LEU A 4 -25.96 -31.49 0.21
CA LEU A 4 -26.54 -30.24 0.72
C LEU A 4 -25.67 -28.99 0.45
N TRP A 5 -24.42 -29.17 0.03
CA TRP A 5 -23.46 -28.09 -0.25
C TRP A 5 -23.84 -27.23 -1.45
N LYS A 6 -24.69 -27.74 -2.36
CA LYS A 6 -25.21 -26.95 -3.49
C LYS A 6 -26.18 -25.85 -3.03
N SER A 7 -26.87 -26.04 -1.90
CA SER A 7 -27.83 -25.06 -1.35
C SER A 7 -27.14 -23.87 -0.68
N LEU A 8 -25.91 -24.05 -0.19
CA LEU A 8 -25.10 -23.00 0.45
C LEU A 8 -24.80 -21.80 -0.47
N ARG A 9 -24.79 -22.03 -1.80
CA ARG A 9 -24.64 -20.97 -2.81
C ARG A 9 -25.84 -20.02 -2.84
N TYR A 10 -27.04 -20.46 -2.45
CA TYR A 10 -28.24 -19.63 -2.41
C TYR A 10 -28.33 -18.80 -1.12
N LEU A 11 -27.63 -19.20 -0.06
CA LEU A 11 -27.57 -18.47 1.21
C LEU A 11 -26.95 -17.06 1.04
N VAL A 12 -26.13 -16.87 0.01
CA VAL A 12 -25.53 -15.57 -0.36
C VAL A 12 -26.57 -14.52 -0.67
N TRP A 13 -27.69 -14.92 -1.27
CA TRP A 13 -28.76 -13.98 -1.63
C TRP A 13 -29.59 -13.55 -0.43
N LEU A 14 -29.58 -14.33 0.67
CA LEU A 14 -30.28 -13.97 1.90
C LEU A 14 -29.60 -12.82 2.65
N ALA A 15 -28.27 -12.77 2.67
CA ALA A 15 -27.55 -11.71 3.38
C ALA A 15 -27.85 -10.27 2.86
N PRO A 16 -27.73 -9.96 1.56
CA PRO A 16 -28.03 -8.63 1.04
C PRO A 16 -29.53 -8.31 1.11
N THR A 17 -30.41 -9.31 0.96
CA THR A 17 -31.87 -9.07 1.09
C THR A 17 -32.24 -8.71 2.52
N LEU A 18 -31.64 -9.35 3.53
CA LEU A 18 -31.81 -9.01 4.95
C LEU A 18 -31.26 -7.62 5.29
N ILE A 19 -30.09 -7.25 4.77
CA ILE A 19 -29.50 -5.92 4.99
C ILE A 19 -30.38 -4.85 4.35
N VAL A 20 -30.81 -5.04 3.09
CA VAL A 20 -31.69 -4.10 2.40
C VAL A 20 -33.04 -3.99 3.12
N ALA A 21 -33.63 -5.09 3.56
CA ALA A 21 -34.87 -5.09 4.33
C ALA A 21 -34.74 -4.38 5.69
N GLY A 22 -33.60 -4.54 6.38
CA GLY A 22 -33.32 -3.83 7.62
C GLY A 22 -33.14 -2.32 7.40
N LEU A 23 -32.43 -1.92 6.33
CA LEU A 23 -32.26 -0.51 5.97
C LEU A 23 -33.59 0.15 5.59
N THR A 24 -34.41 -0.50 4.76
CA THR A 24 -35.73 0.04 4.38
C THR A 24 -36.66 0.15 5.58
N ALA A 25 -36.68 -0.86 6.46
CA ALA A 25 -37.47 -0.83 7.69
C ALA A 25 -37.05 0.32 8.62
N GLY A 26 -35.75 0.56 8.79
CA GLY A 26 -35.24 1.66 9.62
C GLY A 26 -35.56 3.05 9.06
N ILE A 27 -35.47 3.21 7.74
CA ILE A 27 -35.77 4.48 7.07
C ILE A 27 -37.27 4.80 7.13
N ILE A 28 -38.14 3.82 6.87
CA ILE A 28 -39.60 4.03 6.82
C ILE A 28 -40.19 4.22 8.22
N SER A 29 -39.71 3.46 9.21
CA SER A 29 -40.25 3.52 10.57
C SER A 29 -39.68 4.67 11.40
N ALA A 30 -38.61 5.33 10.94
CA ALA A 30 -37.79 6.27 11.71
C ALA A 30 -37.31 5.73 13.08
N ALA A 31 -37.43 4.41 13.31
CA ALA A 31 -37.11 3.73 14.54
C ALA A 31 -36.09 2.63 14.24
N TRP A 32 -34.86 2.79 14.75
CA TRP A 32 -33.75 1.90 14.42
C TRP A 32 -33.69 0.63 15.28
N ILE A 33 -34.49 0.57 16.35
CA ILE A 33 -34.46 -0.49 17.35
C ILE A 33 -35.90 -1.01 17.56
N PRO A 34 -36.11 -2.33 17.72
CA PRO A 34 -35.13 -3.42 17.67
C PRO A 34 -35.03 -4.13 16.31
N LEU A 35 -36.09 -4.03 15.48
CA LEU A 35 -36.26 -4.87 14.30
C LEU A 35 -35.28 -4.53 13.15
N PRO A 36 -35.08 -3.25 12.74
CA PRO A 36 -34.11 -2.91 11.70
C PRO A 36 -32.68 -3.31 12.05
N LEU A 37 -32.26 -3.08 13.29
CA LEU A 37 -30.94 -3.46 13.79
C LEU A 37 -30.74 -4.99 13.75
N ALA A 38 -31.74 -5.77 14.18
CA ALA A 38 -31.66 -7.23 14.15
C ALA A 38 -31.52 -7.79 12.73
N LEU A 39 -32.24 -7.20 11.76
CA LEU A 39 -32.17 -7.61 10.34
C LEU A 39 -30.79 -7.29 9.72
N ILE A 40 -30.25 -6.10 10.01
CA ILE A 40 -28.91 -5.70 9.52
C ILE A 40 -27.84 -6.59 10.12
N LEU A 41 -27.85 -6.80 11.44
CA LEU A 41 -26.87 -7.64 12.12
C LEU A 41 -26.96 -9.10 11.69
N GLY A 42 -28.17 -9.64 11.52
CA GLY A 42 -28.39 -10.98 11.00
C GLY A 42 -27.86 -11.14 9.57
N GLY A 43 -28.13 -10.15 8.69
CA GLY A 43 -27.58 -10.11 7.35
C GLY A 43 -26.06 -10.04 7.32
N LEU A 44 -25.45 -9.19 8.17
CA LEU A 44 -24.00 -9.08 8.31
C LEU A 44 -23.35 -10.38 8.80
N ALA A 45 -23.97 -11.05 9.77
CA ALA A 45 -23.49 -12.32 10.31
C ALA A 45 -23.50 -13.44 9.26
N ILE A 46 -24.54 -13.52 8.43
CA ILE A 46 -24.61 -14.49 7.33
C ILE A 46 -23.56 -14.17 6.27
N LEU A 47 -23.36 -12.88 5.94
CA LEU A 47 -22.36 -12.42 4.99
C LEU A 47 -20.94 -12.74 5.46
N SER A 48 -20.63 -12.54 6.74
CA SER A 48 -19.32 -12.81 7.31
C SER A 48 -19.01 -14.30 7.36
N VAL A 49 -19.96 -15.14 7.78
CA VAL A 49 -19.82 -16.61 7.75
C VAL A 49 -19.62 -17.11 6.32
N TRP A 50 -20.38 -16.57 5.36
CA TRP A 50 -20.20 -16.92 3.95
C TRP A 50 -18.83 -16.49 3.43
N LEU A 51 -18.37 -15.28 3.75
CA LEU A 51 -17.08 -14.77 3.34
C LEU A 51 -15.93 -15.63 3.88
N VAL A 52 -15.98 -16.05 5.15
CA VAL A 52 -14.98 -16.94 5.76
C VAL A 52 -14.95 -18.31 5.04
N TYR A 53 -16.11 -18.88 4.73
CA TYR A 53 -16.21 -20.14 3.97
C TYR A 53 -15.70 -19.99 2.53
N GLN A 54 -15.93 -18.83 1.93
CA GLN A 54 -15.49 -18.53 0.58
C GLN A 54 -13.97 -18.32 0.56
N ILE A 55 -13.41 -17.60 1.54
CA ILE A 55 -11.95 -17.43 1.70
C ILE A 55 -11.25 -18.78 1.86
N SER A 56 -11.78 -19.71 2.67
CA SER A 56 -11.18 -21.04 2.81
C SER A 56 -11.25 -21.88 1.53
N THR A 57 -12.28 -21.70 0.70
CA THR A 57 -12.38 -22.29 -0.63
C THR A 57 -11.41 -21.63 -1.62
N LEU A 58 -11.31 -20.30 -1.57
CA LEU A 58 -10.37 -19.50 -2.35
C LEU A 58 -8.92 -19.76 -1.95
N GLN A 59 -8.61 -20.24 -0.75
CA GLN A 59 -7.24 -20.65 -0.41
C GLN A 59 -6.70 -21.66 -1.42
N ARG A 60 -7.55 -22.49 -2.05
CA ARG A 60 -7.12 -23.41 -3.11
C ARG A 60 -6.74 -22.68 -4.41
N PHE A 61 -7.40 -21.56 -4.70
CA PHE A 61 -7.11 -20.66 -5.81
C PHE A 61 -5.87 -19.77 -5.53
N TRP A 62 -5.69 -19.32 -4.29
CA TRP A 62 -4.50 -18.60 -3.82
C TRP A 62 -3.26 -19.50 -3.70
N LYS A 63 -3.43 -20.79 -3.38
CA LYS A 63 -2.36 -21.81 -3.34
C LYS A 63 -1.99 -22.39 -4.70
N GLN A 64 -2.64 -21.98 -5.79
CA GLN A 64 -2.18 -22.36 -7.12
C GLN A 64 -0.90 -21.58 -7.45
N ARG A 65 0.15 -22.30 -7.86
CA ARG A 65 1.47 -21.73 -8.17
C ARG A 65 1.39 -20.57 -9.17
N SER A 66 0.40 -20.56 -10.06
CA SER A 66 0.17 -19.46 -11.02
C SER A 66 -0.30 -18.16 -10.35
N THR A 67 -1.18 -18.25 -9.35
CA THR A 67 -1.69 -17.09 -8.60
C THR A 67 -0.60 -16.53 -7.67
N GLU A 68 0.16 -17.41 -7.04
CA GLU A 68 1.32 -17.05 -6.22
C GLU A 68 2.41 -16.36 -7.06
N ALA A 69 2.78 -16.95 -8.20
CA ALA A 69 3.78 -16.38 -9.09
C ALA A 69 3.33 -15.03 -9.68
N GLY A 70 2.07 -14.91 -10.11
CA GLY A 70 1.52 -13.66 -10.64
C GLY A 70 1.46 -12.55 -9.58
N THR A 71 1.06 -12.88 -8.35
CA THR A 71 1.03 -11.92 -7.24
C THR A 71 2.45 -11.49 -6.87
N ASN A 72 3.39 -12.43 -6.78
CA ASN A 72 4.79 -12.11 -6.48
C ASN A 72 5.42 -11.24 -7.59
N ALA A 73 5.15 -11.55 -8.86
CA ALA A 73 5.63 -10.75 -9.98
C ALA A 73 5.05 -9.32 -9.94
N LEU A 74 3.76 -9.17 -9.63
CA LEU A 74 3.12 -7.86 -9.49
C LEU A 74 3.73 -7.07 -8.32
N ILE A 75 3.86 -7.68 -7.14
CA ILE A 75 4.46 -7.05 -5.96
C ILE A 75 5.91 -6.66 -6.25
N SER A 76 6.69 -7.55 -6.86
CA SER A 76 8.09 -7.29 -7.22
C SER A 76 8.21 -6.14 -8.21
N THR A 77 7.34 -6.11 -9.23
CA THR A 77 7.30 -5.04 -10.23
C THR A 77 6.96 -3.70 -9.58
N LEU A 78 5.93 -3.64 -8.74
CA LEU A 78 5.58 -2.43 -7.99
C LEU A 78 6.71 -1.98 -7.06
N SER A 79 7.39 -2.93 -6.41
CA SER A 79 8.52 -2.65 -5.53
C SER A 79 9.68 -2.01 -6.31
N VAL A 80 10.02 -2.54 -7.49
CA VAL A 80 11.05 -1.95 -8.36
C VAL A 80 10.66 -0.54 -8.79
N ILE A 81 9.42 -0.32 -9.25
CA ILE A 81 8.94 1.01 -9.63
C ILE A 81 9.05 1.99 -8.45
N LEU A 82 8.63 1.56 -7.26
CA LEU A 82 8.72 2.37 -6.05
C LEU A 82 10.17 2.69 -5.68
N ILE A 83 11.07 1.71 -5.71
CA ILE A 83 12.50 1.91 -5.43
C ILE A 83 13.10 2.90 -6.42
N LEU A 84 12.84 2.74 -7.73
CA LEU A 84 13.34 3.66 -8.75
C LEU A 84 12.77 5.07 -8.57
N GLY A 85 11.49 5.18 -8.23
CA GLY A 85 10.85 6.45 -7.90
C GLY A 85 11.49 7.13 -6.68
N LEU A 86 11.78 6.37 -5.63
CA LEU A 86 12.47 6.88 -4.43
C LEU A 86 13.90 7.30 -4.74
N ILE A 87 14.67 6.49 -5.47
CA ILE A 87 16.03 6.84 -5.90
C ILE A 87 16.01 8.13 -6.72
N ASN A 88 15.07 8.26 -7.66
CA ASN A 88 14.93 9.45 -8.48
C ASN A 88 14.56 10.68 -7.63
N PHE A 89 13.59 10.53 -6.72
CA PHE A 89 13.19 11.59 -5.79
C PHE A 89 14.37 12.05 -4.93
N LEU A 90 15.15 11.12 -4.38
CA LEU A 90 16.34 11.44 -3.61
C LEU A 90 17.39 12.13 -4.48
N GLY A 91 17.64 11.63 -5.70
CA GLY A 91 18.66 12.20 -6.60
C GLY A 91 18.34 13.62 -7.08
N VAL A 92 17.06 13.94 -7.29
CA VAL A 92 16.63 15.30 -7.65
C VAL A 92 16.63 16.22 -6.43
N ARG A 93 16.23 15.72 -5.26
CA ARG A 93 16.12 16.53 -4.03
C ARG A 93 17.47 16.78 -3.37
N TYR A 94 18.35 15.80 -3.38
CA TYR A 94 19.66 15.83 -2.73
C TYR A 94 20.75 15.69 -3.80
N LEU A 95 21.36 16.83 -4.16
CA LEU A 95 22.52 16.86 -5.06
C LEU A 95 23.77 16.36 -4.35
N ALA A 96 23.87 15.03 -4.15
CA ALA A 96 25.11 14.40 -3.74
C ALA A 96 26.08 14.40 -4.93
N ARG A 97 27.12 15.23 -4.87
CA ARG A 97 28.17 15.29 -5.89
C ARG A 97 29.30 14.36 -5.48
N PHE A 98 29.40 13.22 -6.15
CA PHE A 98 30.54 12.33 -6.05
C PHE A 98 31.49 12.64 -7.21
N ASP A 99 32.73 12.99 -6.89
CA ASP A 99 33.77 13.19 -7.89
C ASP A 99 34.43 11.85 -8.23
N LEU A 100 34.08 11.31 -9.39
CA LEU A 100 34.59 10.04 -9.91
C LEU A 100 35.76 10.24 -10.89
N THR A 101 36.31 11.45 -10.99
CA THR A 101 37.47 11.70 -11.86
C THR A 101 38.73 11.07 -11.26
N GLU A 102 39.61 10.54 -12.12
CA GLU A 102 40.84 9.85 -11.70
C GLU A 102 41.70 10.69 -10.75
N THR A 103 41.74 12.00 -10.98
CA THR A 103 42.51 12.96 -10.19
C THR A 103 41.66 13.83 -9.25
N GLN A 104 40.36 13.55 -9.12
CA GLN A 104 39.43 14.27 -8.24
C GLN A 104 39.45 15.80 -8.40
N ILE A 105 39.45 16.28 -9.65
CA ILE A 105 39.62 17.71 -9.99
C ILE A 105 38.49 18.62 -9.44
N PHE A 106 37.34 18.06 -9.07
CA PHE A 106 36.21 18.78 -8.49
C PHE A 106 36.17 18.65 -6.95
N THR A 107 37.16 17.98 -6.37
CA THR A 107 37.34 17.85 -4.93
C THR A 107 38.48 18.75 -4.46
N LEU A 108 38.39 19.23 -3.22
CA LEU A 108 39.46 20.03 -2.62
C LEU A 108 40.73 19.18 -2.46
N ALA A 109 41.86 19.71 -2.94
CA ALA A 109 43.17 19.08 -2.74
C ALA A 109 43.44 18.82 -1.25
N PRO A 110 44.14 17.73 -0.89
CA PRO A 110 44.41 17.38 0.51
C PRO A 110 45.05 18.52 1.31
N GLN A 111 46.01 19.24 0.71
CA GLN A 111 46.66 20.38 1.37
C GLN A 111 45.67 21.53 1.66
N THR A 112 44.69 21.76 0.77
CA THR A 112 43.69 22.81 1.00
C THR A 112 42.78 22.43 2.16
N GLN A 113 42.39 21.15 2.26
CA GLN A 113 41.59 20.67 3.39
C GLN A 113 42.34 20.81 4.73
N GLU A 114 43.65 20.54 4.73
CA GLU A 114 44.49 20.69 5.91
C GLU A 114 44.59 22.17 6.35
N ILE A 115 44.81 23.09 5.42
CA ILE A 115 44.81 24.54 5.72
C ILE A 115 43.44 24.98 6.27
N LEU A 116 42.34 24.52 5.66
CA LEU A 116 40.97 24.83 6.11
C LEU A 116 40.67 24.35 7.53
N ARG A 117 41.31 23.26 7.98
CA ARG A 117 41.13 22.73 9.35
C ARG A 117 41.91 23.53 10.40
N THR A 118 43.01 24.15 10.02
CA THR A 118 43.90 24.88 10.94
C THR A 118 43.56 26.37 11.05
N LEU A 119 42.47 26.82 10.43
CA LEU A 119 42.02 28.21 10.48
C LEU A 119 41.37 28.55 11.83
N ASP A 120 41.99 29.47 12.57
CA ASP A 120 41.52 29.92 13.90
C ASP A 120 40.19 30.69 13.87
N ARG A 121 39.74 31.13 12.68
CA ARG A 121 38.57 31.99 12.51
C ARG A 121 37.77 31.55 11.28
N PRO A 122 36.43 31.63 11.32
CA PRO A 122 35.58 31.24 10.19
C PRO A 122 35.77 32.18 8.98
N VAL A 123 35.87 31.60 7.78
CA VAL A 123 36.06 32.33 6.52
C VAL A 123 34.75 32.33 5.71
N LYS A 124 34.41 33.46 5.09
CA LYS A 124 33.27 33.57 4.16
C LYS A 124 33.75 33.43 2.72
N ALA A 125 33.13 32.49 1.98
CA ALA A 125 33.31 32.35 0.54
C ALA A 125 32.05 32.83 -0.19
N PHE A 126 32.21 33.74 -1.15
CA PHE A 126 31.12 34.19 -2.01
C PHE A 126 31.19 33.45 -3.34
N ILE A 127 30.12 32.73 -3.67
CA ILE A 127 29.99 31.99 -4.93
C ILE A 127 29.00 32.75 -5.80
N PHE A 128 29.46 33.22 -6.95
CA PHE A 128 28.61 33.84 -7.97
C PHE A 128 28.37 32.80 -9.06
N THR A 129 27.12 32.37 -9.19
CA THR A 129 26.69 31.45 -10.24
C THR A 129 25.53 32.08 -11.01
N SER A 130 25.48 31.90 -12.32
CA SER A 130 24.32 32.28 -13.11
C SER A 130 23.16 31.38 -12.71
N GLN A 131 22.03 31.98 -12.30
CA GLN A 131 20.80 31.23 -12.05
C GLN A 131 20.48 30.39 -13.30
N ALA A 132 20.40 29.08 -13.12
CA ALA A 132 19.95 28.11 -14.12
C ALA A 132 18.49 27.77 -13.85
#